data_AF-A0A164GGX4-F1
#
_entry.id   AF-A0A164GGX4-F1
#
_cell.length_a   1.000
_cell.length_b   1.000
_cell.length_c   1.000
_cell.angle_alpha   90.00
_cell.angle_beta   90.00
_cell.angle_gamma   90.00
#
_symmetry.space_group_name_H-M   'P 1'
#
loop_
_entity.id
_entity.type
_entity.pdbx_description
1 polymer ?
#
loop_
_entity_poly.entity_id
_entity_poly.type
_entity_poly.pdbx_seq_one_letter_code
_entity_poly.pdbx_strand_id
1 'polypeptide(L)'
;KYKEYCVKKLCMKSCGRSKFFALRPVNVIKVGASGSHNVCVCEKHENVKLMIDSICGNTEEKYHMMDKIVCDVKNRECMLRRCNNCSGNQNLRNHTNSYLTPVPLIVKFQQWESTDRNMLIEKELSVEYFVDNLIEKIEALTTHHFISKQQSKYCRELKMNLLEDVILLQGDFSQNYSMIIQNSTQGSFFNPPPQETLHTFLAYVKSGGEIVKHSMCVFSDSTLH
;
A
#
# COMPACT_ATOMS: atom_id res chain seq x y z
N LYS A 1 0.04 9.64 -39.27
CA LYS A 1 -1.04 8.63 -39.39
C LYS A 1 -1.98 8.59 -38.16
N TYR A 2 -1.69 7.94 -37.02
CA TYR A 2 -2.65 7.88 -35.89
C TYR A 2 -2.98 9.25 -35.28
N LYS A 3 -1.96 10.09 -35.03
CA LYS A 3 -2.14 11.45 -34.51
C LYS A 3 -3.03 12.33 -35.41
N GLU A 4 -2.88 12.21 -36.73
CA GLU A 4 -3.71 12.95 -37.70
C GLU A 4 -5.14 12.45 -37.74
N TYR A 5 -5.35 11.13 -37.58
CA TYR A 5 -6.68 10.55 -37.46
C TYR A 5 -7.41 11.07 -36.21
N CYS A 6 -6.76 11.08 -35.05
CA CYS A 6 -7.36 11.63 -33.82
C CYS A 6 -7.75 13.10 -33.95
N VAL A 7 -6.92 13.92 -34.59
CA VAL A 7 -7.20 15.35 -34.74
C VAL A 7 -8.27 15.62 -35.80
N LYS A 8 -8.19 14.97 -36.97
CA LYS A 8 -9.06 15.28 -38.11
C LYS A 8 -10.39 14.53 -38.11
N LYS A 9 -10.43 13.31 -37.60
CA LYS A 9 -11.64 12.45 -37.61
C LYS A 9 -12.34 12.41 -36.26
N LEU A 10 -11.61 12.40 -35.15
CA LEU A 10 -12.18 12.37 -33.80
C LEU A 10 -12.28 13.77 -33.17
N CYS A 11 -11.86 14.82 -33.87
CA CYS A 11 -11.85 16.21 -33.39
C CYS A 11 -11.16 16.40 -32.03
N MET A 12 -10.22 15.50 -31.68
CA MET A 12 -9.51 15.57 -30.40
C MET A 12 -8.49 16.70 -30.47
N LYS A 13 -8.70 17.75 -29.68
CA LYS A 13 -7.72 18.83 -29.51
C LYS A 13 -6.51 18.27 -28.76
N SER A 14 -5.31 18.65 -29.19
CA SER A 14 -4.09 18.28 -28.47
C SER A 14 -4.14 18.84 -27.04
N CYS A 15 -4.07 17.97 -26.04
CA CYS A 15 -3.97 18.38 -24.66
C CYS A 15 -2.50 18.66 -24.34
N GLY A 16 -2.11 19.94 -24.26
CA GLY A 16 -0.78 20.31 -23.81
C GLY A 16 -0.53 19.85 -22.37
N ARG A 17 0.72 19.54 -22.03
CA ARG A 17 1.13 19.06 -20.69
C ARG A 17 0.56 19.92 -19.55
N SER A 18 0.54 21.24 -19.71
CA SER A 18 -0.04 22.17 -18.72
C SER A 18 -1.56 22.00 -18.57
N LYS A 19 -2.30 21.85 -19.67
CA LYS A 19 -3.76 21.64 -19.62
C LYS A 19 -4.11 20.25 -19.06
N PHE A 20 -3.29 19.24 -19.37
CA PHE A 20 -3.40 17.90 -18.80
C PHE A 20 -3.24 17.92 -17.27
N PHE A 21 -2.24 18.63 -16.74
CA PHE A 21 -2.08 18.79 -15.29
C PHE A 21 -3.18 19.65 -14.65
N ALA A 22 -3.71 20.65 -15.35
CA ALA A 22 -4.79 21.50 -14.85
C ALA A 22 -6.15 20.77 -14.79
N LEU A 23 -6.39 19.83 -15.71
CA LEU A 23 -7.60 19.00 -15.75
C LEU A 23 -7.50 17.74 -14.88
N ARG A 24 -6.43 17.62 -14.09
CA ARG A 24 -6.20 16.50 -13.19
C ARG A 24 -7.33 16.44 -12.14
N PRO A 25 -7.94 15.27 -11.91
CA PRO A 25 -8.91 15.09 -10.83
C PRO A 25 -8.31 15.47 -9.48
N VAL A 26 -9.11 16.06 -8.59
CA VAL A 26 -8.66 16.57 -7.29
C VAL A 26 -8.02 15.49 -6.41
N ASN A 27 -8.37 14.23 -6.61
CA ASN A 27 -7.84 13.08 -5.88
C ASN A 27 -6.44 12.64 -6.36
N VAL A 28 -5.91 13.17 -7.46
CA VAL A 28 -4.59 12.77 -7.97
C VAL A 28 -3.48 13.57 -7.30
N ILE A 29 -2.83 12.93 -6.33
CA ILE A 29 -1.72 13.50 -5.56
C ILE A 29 -0.52 13.80 -6.47
N LYS A 30 0.14 14.94 -6.25
CA LYS A 30 1.37 15.31 -6.99
C LYS A 30 2.56 14.51 -6.44
N VAL A 31 3.41 14.01 -7.35
CA VAL A 31 4.70 13.42 -6.97
C VAL A 31 5.50 14.48 -6.22
N GLY A 32 5.93 14.18 -4.99
CA GLY A 32 6.66 15.10 -4.12
C GLY A 32 5.80 15.90 -3.14
N ALA A 33 4.48 15.76 -3.14
CA ALA A 33 3.66 16.26 -2.03
C ALA A 33 4.04 15.50 -0.74
N SER A 34 4.16 16.23 0.38
CA SER A 34 4.39 15.60 1.70
C SER A 34 3.39 14.46 1.92
N GLY A 35 3.89 13.25 2.18
CA GLY A 35 3.06 12.06 2.36
C GLY A 35 2.87 11.15 1.13
N SER A 36 3.24 11.56 -0.10
CA SER A 36 2.96 10.76 -1.31
C SER A 36 3.79 9.46 -1.45
N HIS A 37 4.87 9.30 -0.67
CA HIS A 37 5.80 8.15 -0.80
C HIS A 37 6.08 7.39 0.51
N ASN A 38 5.47 7.80 1.64
CA ASN A 38 5.76 7.23 2.97
C ASN A 38 4.54 6.55 3.62
N VAL A 39 3.47 6.35 2.86
CA VAL A 39 2.26 5.67 3.34
C VAL A 39 2.34 4.21 2.92
N CYS A 40 2.24 3.30 3.90
CA CYS A 40 2.11 1.88 3.61
C CYS A 40 0.76 1.64 2.89
N VAL A 41 0.81 0.93 1.77
CA VAL A 41 -0.36 0.55 0.95
C VAL A 41 -0.70 -0.94 1.13
N CYS A 42 -0.32 -1.54 2.25
CA CYS A 42 -0.65 -2.93 2.51
C CYS A 42 -2.13 -3.07 2.87
N GLU A 43 -2.67 -4.26 2.59
CA GLU A 43 -4.04 -4.63 2.96
C GLU A 43 -4.32 -4.40 4.46
N LYS A 44 -3.34 -4.63 5.34
CA LYS A 44 -3.50 -4.47 6.80
C LYS A 44 -3.79 -3.03 7.20
N HIS A 45 -3.03 -2.06 6.68
CA HIS A 45 -3.28 -0.64 6.96
C HIS A 45 -4.54 -0.17 6.26
N GLU A 46 -4.77 -0.58 5.02
CA GLU A 46 -5.88 -0.07 4.23
C GLU A 46 -7.23 -0.58 4.73
N ASN A 47 -7.35 -1.85 5.10
CA ASN A 47 -8.59 -2.40 5.65
C ASN A 47 -8.96 -1.76 6.98
N VAL A 48 -7.98 -1.50 7.86
CA VAL A 48 -8.24 -0.80 9.12
C VAL A 48 -8.72 0.62 8.86
N LYS A 49 -8.12 1.36 7.92
CA LYS A 49 -8.60 2.69 7.55
C LYS A 49 -10.02 2.67 7.01
N LEU A 50 -10.33 1.77 6.07
CA LEU A 50 -11.66 1.65 5.49
C LEU A 50 -12.74 1.35 6.55
N MET A 51 -12.42 0.50 7.52
CA MET A 51 -13.31 0.22 8.66
C MET A 51 -13.46 1.44 9.58
N ILE A 52 -12.39 2.17 9.89
CA ILE A 52 -12.50 3.38 10.72
C ILE A 52 -13.30 4.47 9.99
N ASP A 53 -13.04 4.66 8.70
CA ASP A 53 -13.72 5.65 7.88
C ASP A 53 -15.24 5.39 7.82
N SER A 54 -15.70 4.13 7.94
CA SER A 54 -17.13 3.81 7.96
C SER A 54 -17.86 4.22 9.24
N ILE A 55 -17.14 4.49 10.34
CA ILE A 55 -17.75 4.87 11.64
C ILE A 55 -17.40 6.29 12.08
N CYS A 56 -16.23 6.78 11.70
CA CYS A 56 -15.66 8.04 12.18
C CYS A 56 -15.56 9.08 11.05
N GLY A 57 -15.66 8.66 9.77
CA GLY A 57 -15.46 9.54 8.63
C GLY A 57 -14.06 10.14 8.60
N ASN A 58 -13.92 11.33 8.01
CA ASN A 58 -12.61 11.93 7.72
C ASN A 58 -12.07 12.83 8.85
N THR A 59 -12.12 12.37 10.11
CA THR A 59 -11.50 13.08 11.23
C THR A 59 -10.01 12.69 11.36
N GLU A 60 -9.22 13.52 12.04
CA GLU A 60 -7.83 13.20 12.34
C GLU A 60 -7.69 12.07 13.38
N GLU A 61 -8.76 11.81 14.17
CA GLU A 61 -8.77 10.78 15.22
C GLU A 61 -8.52 9.37 14.67
N LYS A 62 -8.82 9.12 13.39
CA LYS A 62 -8.55 7.82 12.77
C LYS A 62 -7.08 7.39 12.79
N TYR A 63 -6.15 8.34 12.93
CA TYR A 63 -4.72 8.05 13.03
C TYR A 63 -4.27 7.69 14.45
N HIS A 64 -5.14 7.85 15.45
CA HIS A 64 -4.83 7.69 16.88
C HIS A 64 -5.45 6.44 17.51
N MET A 65 -5.94 5.50 16.71
CA MET A 65 -6.57 4.28 17.22
C MET A 65 -5.59 3.35 17.95
N MET A 66 -4.33 3.27 17.49
CA MET A 66 -3.30 2.47 18.17
C MET A 66 -2.95 3.04 19.55
N ASP A 67 -2.99 4.37 19.73
CA ASP A 67 -2.75 5.04 21.02
C ASP A 67 -3.78 4.62 22.09
N LYS A 68 -4.93 4.04 21.69
CA LYS A 68 -5.94 3.52 22.62
C LYS A 68 -5.62 2.10 23.10
N ILE A 69 -4.74 1.37 22.42
CA ILE A 69 -4.33 0.01 22.80
C ILE A 69 -3.01 0.02 23.61
N VAL A 70 -2.07 0.87 23.22
CA VAL A 70 -0.70 0.87 23.75
C VAL A 70 -0.39 2.14 24.55
N CYS A 71 0.55 2.07 25.50
CA CYS A 71 0.99 3.24 26.26
C CYS A 71 1.78 4.24 25.40
N ASP A 72 2.63 3.74 24.50
CA ASP A 72 3.49 4.54 23.64
C ASP A 72 3.71 3.83 22.30
N VAL A 73 3.26 4.46 21.21
CA VAL A 73 3.43 3.95 19.84
C VAL A 73 4.87 3.96 19.32
N LYS A 74 5.78 4.64 20.02
CA LYS A 74 7.22 4.64 19.72
C LYS A 74 7.97 3.56 20.50
N ASN A 75 7.36 3.01 21.55
CA ASN A 75 7.99 2.00 22.38
C ASN A 75 7.86 0.61 21.76
N ARG A 76 9.00 -0.09 21.62
CA ARG A 76 9.08 -1.43 21.04
C ARG A 76 8.23 -2.45 21.82
N GLU A 77 8.36 -2.49 23.15
CA GLU A 77 7.65 -3.47 23.96
C GLU A 77 6.14 -3.24 23.92
N CYS A 78 5.69 -1.98 23.89
CA CYS A 78 4.29 -1.63 23.72
C CYS A 78 3.72 -2.11 22.38
N MET A 79 4.38 -1.77 21.27
CA MET A 79 3.90 -2.09 19.91
C MET A 79 4.08 -3.57 19.53
N LEU A 80 4.99 -4.28 20.20
CA LEU A 80 5.15 -5.74 20.08
C LEU A 80 4.33 -6.53 21.11
N ARG A 81 3.44 -5.86 21.87
CA ARG A 81 2.53 -6.49 22.84
C ARG A 81 3.23 -7.25 23.97
N ARG A 82 4.41 -6.76 24.39
CA ARG A 82 5.22 -7.29 25.49
C ARG A 82 5.17 -6.42 26.74
N CYS A 83 4.51 -5.27 26.67
CA CYS A 83 4.35 -4.36 27.79
C CYS A 83 3.17 -4.78 28.68
N ASN A 84 3.43 -5.01 29.97
CA ASN A 84 2.41 -5.37 30.96
C ASN A 84 1.52 -4.19 31.40
N ASN A 85 1.89 -2.95 31.05
CA ASN A 85 1.17 -1.74 31.46
C ASN A 85 0.16 -1.24 30.40
N CYS A 86 0.14 -1.84 29.22
CA CYS A 86 -0.78 -1.43 28.16
C CYS A 86 -2.23 -1.69 28.56
N SER A 87 -3.09 -0.71 28.32
CA SER A 87 -4.54 -0.76 28.61
C SER A 87 -5.28 -1.89 27.88
N GLY A 88 -4.64 -2.51 26.89
CA GLY A 88 -5.24 -3.55 26.08
C GLY A 88 -6.40 -3.02 25.24
N ASN A 89 -7.38 -3.88 24.99
CA ASN A 89 -8.40 -3.59 23.98
C ASN A 89 -9.62 -2.84 24.53
N GLN A 90 -9.76 -2.72 25.86
CA GLN A 90 -10.96 -2.15 26.48
C GLN A 90 -11.14 -0.66 26.16
N ASN A 91 -10.06 0.12 26.21
CA ASN A 91 -10.10 1.55 25.90
C ASN A 91 -10.44 1.79 24.43
N LEU A 92 -9.87 1.00 23.52
CA LEU A 92 -10.21 1.06 22.10
C LEU A 92 -11.69 0.70 21.90
N ARG A 93 -12.18 -0.38 22.50
CA ARG A 93 -13.60 -0.77 22.41
C ARG A 93 -14.55 0.34 22.83
N ASN A 94 -14.31 0.93 24.00
CA ASN A 94 -15.13 2.02 24.52
C ASN A 94 -15.12 3.22 23.56
N HIS A 95 -13.95 3.53 23.00
CA HIS A 95 -13.80 4.62 22.04
C HIS A 95 -14.53 4.31 20.72
N THR A 96 -14.38 3.12 20.15
CA THR A 96 -15.09 2.69 18.94
C THR A 96 -16.62 2.75 19.13
N ASN A 97 -17.12 2.28 20.28
CA ASN A 97 -18.55 2.29 20.59
C ASN A 97 -19.13 3.71 20.69
N SER A 98 -18.33 4.72 21.05
CA SER A 98 -18.80 6.10 21.12
C SER A 98 -19.23 6.66 19.76
N TYR A 99 -18.65 6.19 18.66
CA TYR A 99 -19.06 6.56 17.29
C TYR A 99 -20.31 5.83 16.80
N LEU A 100 -20.67 4.73 17.46
CA LEU A 100 -21.78 3.86 17.08
C LEU A 100 -23.03 4.17 17.91
N THR A 101 -23.18 5.39 18.45
CA THR A 101 -24.34 5.78 19.27
C THR A 101 -25.13 6.90 18.58
N PRO A 102 -26.44 6.74 18.29
CA PRO A 102 -27.29 5.57 18.53
C PRO A 102 -26.90 4.37 17.67
N VAL A 103 -27.09 3.16 18.22
CA VAL A 103 -26.57 1.88 17.70
C VAL A 103 -27.20 1.52 16.35
N PRO A 104 -26.47 1.58 15.23
CA PRO A 104 -26.93 0.90 14.02
C PRO A 104 -26.92 -0.60 14.29
N LEU A 105 -27.94 -1.34 13.84
CA LEU A 105 -27.94 -2.82 13.98
C LEU A 105 -26.81 -3.45 13.14
N ILE A 106 -26.47 -2.83 12.02
CA ILE A 106 -25.52 -3.32 11.01
C ILE A 106 -24.62 -2.16 10.57
N VAL A 107 -23.32 -2.42 10.50
CA VAL A 107 -22.30 -1.52 9.93
C VAL A 107 -21.94 -2.00 8.53
N LYS A 108 -22.06 -1.11 7.55
CA LYS A 108 -21.60 -1.34 6.18
C LYS A 108 -20.23 -0.72 5.99
N PHE A 109 -19.29 -1.47 5.45
CA PHE A 109 -17.92 -1.01 5.22
C PHE A 109 -17.30 -1.70 4.02
N GLN A 110 -16.16 -1.18 3.57
CA GLN A 110 -15.38 -1.78 2.49
C GLN A 110 -14.10 -2.42 3.05
N GLN A 111 -13.63 -3.48 2.42
CA GLN A 111 -12.29 -4.02 2.68
C GLN A 111 -11.72 -4.69 1.44
N TRP A 112 -10.40 -4.69 1.34
CA TRP A 112 -9.65 -5.52 0.39
C TRP A 112 -9.64 -6.97 0.88
N GLU A 113 -9.91 -7.90 -0.04
CA GLU A 113 -9.73 -9.33 0.18
C GLU A 113 -8.83 -9.92 -0.90
N SER A 114 -7.75 -10.56 -0.44
CA SER A 114 -6.85 -11.35 -1.27
C SER A 114 -7.48 -12.73 -1.54
N THR A 115 -8.27 -12.82 -2.61
CA THR A 115 -8.62 -14.10 -3.28
C THR A 115 -7.62 -14.37 -4.42
N ASP A 116 -7.96 -15.17 -5.44
CA ASP A 116 -7.16 -15.30 -6.68
C ASP A 116 -6.79 -13.93 -7.29
N ARG A 117 -7.58 -12.89 -6.98
CA ARG A 117 -7.27 -11.48 -7.21
C ARG A 117 -7.55 -10.68 -5.94
N ASN A 118 -6.77 -9.61 -5.73
CA ASN A 118 -7.06 -8.67 -4.65
C ASN A 118 -8.18 -7.71 -5.09
N MET A 119 -9.31 -7.74 -4.40
CA MET A 119 -10.50 -6.96 -4.75
C MET A 119 -11.02 -6.16 -3.56
N LEU A 120 -11.48 -4.95 -3.82
CA LEU A 120 -12.24 -4.16 -2.85
C LEU A 120 -13.69 -4.64 -2.86
N ILE A 121 -14.19 -5.10 -1.72
CA ILE A 121 -15.54 -5.62 -1.58
C ILE A 121 -16.32 -4.85 -0.50
N GLU A 122 -17.65 -4.87 -0.61
CA GLU A 122 -18.55 -4.38 0.42
C GLU A 122 -18.90 -5.50 1.40
N LYS A 123 -18.93 -5.16 2.69
CA LYS A 123 -19.31 -6.06 3.77
C LYS A 123 -20.29 -5.40 4.73
N GLU A 124 -21.09 -6.26 5.35
CA GLU A 124 -22.05 -5.89 6.38
C GLU A 124 -21.83 -6.79 7.59
N LEU A 125 -21.65 -6.20 8.77
CA LEU A 125 -21.50 -6.92 10.04
C LEU A 125 -22.42 -6.28 11.08
N SER A 126 -22.92 -7.07 12.04
CA SER A 126 -23.53 -6.48 13.23
C SER A 126 -22.50 -5.64 13.98
N VAL A 127 -22.94 -4.64 14.74
CA VAL A 127 -22.03 -3.78 15.53
C VAL A 127 -21.06 -4.58 16.40
N GLU A 128 -21.52 -5.62 17.09
CA GLU A 128 -20.65 -6.44 17.96
C GLU A 128 -19.50 -7.08 17.18
N TYR A 129 -19.83 -7.87 16.14
CA TYR A 129 -18.82 -8.47 15.26
C TYR A 129 -17.93 -7.45 14.54
N PHE A 130 -18.47 -6.29 14.16
CA PHE A 130 -17.68 -5.23 13.54
C PHE A 130 -16.62 -4.69 14.50
N VAL A 131 -17.02 -4.37 15.73
CA VAL A 131 -16.12 -3.82 16.76
C VAL A 131 -15.04 -4.84 17.12
N ASP A 132 -15.39 -6.11 17.29
CA ASP A 132 -14.44 -7.18 17.58
C ASP A 132 -13.40 -7.31 16.46
N ASN A 133 -13.87 -7.40 15.21
CA ASN A 133 -13.02 -7.50 14.03
C ASN A 133 -12.09 -6.28 13.87
N LEU A 134 -12.61 -5.07 14.10
CA LEU A 134 -11.82 -3.85 14.02
C LEU A 134 -10.72 -3.83 15.09
N ILE A 135 -11.04 -4.19 16.33
CA ILE A 135 -10.08 -4.26 17.43
C ILE A 135 -8.98 -5.28 17.12
N GLU A 136 -9.34 -6.49 16.67
CA GLU A 136 -8.38 -7.54 16.31
C GLU A 136 -7.42 -7.05 15.21
N LYS A 137 -7.96 -6.40 14.17
CA LYS A 137 -7.14 -5.85 13.09
C LYS A 137 -6.22 -4.73 13.57
N ILE A 138 -6.69 -3.80 14.42
CA ILE A 138 -5.84 -2.73 14.97
C ILE A 138 -4.76 -3.32 15.90
N GLU A 139 -5.11 -4.33 16.69
CA GLU A 139 -4.14 -5.03 17.54
C GLU A 139 -3.03 -5.65 16.69
N ALA A 140 -3.37 -6.42 15.65
CA ALA A 140 -2.40 -6.97 14.70
C ALA A 140 -1.62 -5.86 13.96
N LEU A 141 -2.25 -4.72 13.71
CA LEU A 141 -1.65 -3.59 13.03
C LEU A 141 -0.55 -2.93 13.86
N THR A 142 -0.63 -2.94 15.20
CA THR A 142 0.38 -2.31 16.07
C THR A 142 1.79 -2.84 15.77
N THR A 143 1.96 -4.16 15.79
CA THR A 143 3.23 -4.81 15.48
C THR A 143 3.66 -4.57 14.04
N HIS A 144 2.74 -4.71 13.08
CA HIS A 144 3.05 -4.49 11.67
C HIS A 144 3.51 -3.05 11.38
N HIS A 145 2.80 -2.06 11.93
CA HIS A 145 3.11 -0.65 11.79
C HIS A 145 4.50 -0.33 12.36
N PHE A 146 4.79 -0.80 13.57
CA PHE A 146 6.09 -0.57 14.20
C PHE A 146 7.24 -1.19 13.39
N ILE A 147 7.12 -2.46 13.01
CA ILE A 147 8.15 -3.15 12.20
C ILE A 147 8.38 -2.42 10.88
N SER A 148 7.31 -2.08 10.14
CA SER A 148 7.40 -1.36 8.87
C SER A 148 8.12 -0.01 9.02
N LYS A 149 7.82 0.74 10.09
CA LYS A 149 8.51 2.00 10.39
C LYS A 149 9.98 1.78 10.73
N GLN A 150 10.33 0.78 11.55
CA GLN A 150 11.72 0.48 11.88
C GLN A 150 12.51 0.02 10.66
N GLN A 151 11.93 -0.84 9.80
CA GLN A 151 12.56 -1.27 8.55
C GLN A 151 12.79 -0.09 7.61
N SER A 152 11.82 0.81 7.48
CA SER A 152 11.95 2.02 6.66
C SER A 152 13.03 2.95 7.19
N LYS A 153 13.09 3.14 8.51
CA LYS A 153 14.13 3.93 9.18
C LYS A 153 15.52 3.31 8.96
N TYR A 154 15.66 2.02 9.20
CA TYR A 154 16.89 1.27 9.01
C TYR A 154 17.39 1.35 7.56
N CYS A 155 16.50 1.14 6.58
CA CYS A 155 16.84 1.26 5.16
C CYS A 155 17.33 2.67 4.80
N ARG A 156 16.70 3.73 5.35
CA ARG A 156 17.16 5.11 5.17
C ARG A 156 18.55 5.35 5.78
N GLU A 157 18.78 4.85 6.99
CA GLU A 157 20.07 4.99 7.69
C GLU A 157 21.18 4.21 6.99
N LEU A 158 20.87 3.00 6.49
CA LEU A 158 21.79 2.17 5.71
C LEU A 158 22.18 2.86 4.40
N LYS A 159 21.22 3.52 3.72
CA LYS A 159 21.52 4.33 2.53
C LYS A 159 22.45 5.48 2.87
N MET A 160 22.17 6.25 3.92
CA MET A 160 22.97 7.42 4.29
C MET A 160 24.40 7.06 4.71
N ASN A 161 24.59 5.87 5.29
CA ASN A 161 25.88 5.39 5.81
C ASN A 161 26.43 4.19 5.01
N LEU A 162 26.12 4.11 3.71
CA LEU A 162 26.58 3.01 2.87
C LEU A 162 28.12 2.99 2.79
N LEU A 163 28.71 1.80 2.90
CA LEU A 163 30.15 1.58 2.76
C LEU A 163 30.52 1.37 1.27
N GLU A 164 31.77 1.59 0.89
CA GLU A 164 32.22 1.49 -0.52
C GLU A 164 32.24 0.04 -1.04
N ASP A 165 32.43 -0.93 -0.14
CA ASP A 165 32.44 -2.36 -0.42
C ASP A 165 31.06 -3.02 -0.31
N VAL A 166 30.01 -2.24 0.03
CA VAL A 166 28.66 -2.74 0.23
C VAL A 166 27.71 -2.17 -0.83
N ILE A 167 26.97 -3.08 -1.48
CA ILE A 167 25.89 -2.72 -2.39
C ILE A 167 24.56 -2.92 -1.66
N LEU A 168 23.73 -1.89 -1.65
CA LEU A 168 22.35 -2.03 -1.17
C LEU A 168 21.42 -2.27 -2.38
N LEU A 169 20.85 -3.46 -2.45
CA LEU A 169 19.82 -3.81 -3.42
C LEU A 169 18.44 -3.62 -2.81
N GLN A 170 17.62 -2.79 -3.44
CA GLN A 170 16.21 -2.65 -3.10
C GLN A 170 15.36 -3.16 -4.25
N GLY A 171 14.65 -4.27 -4.04
CA GLY A 171 13.66 -4.80 -4.98
C GLY A 171 12.27 -4.21 -4.74
N ASP A 172 11.45 -4.21 -5.80
CA ASP A 172 9.99 -4.09 -5.70
C ASP A 172 9.34 -5.46 -5.95
N PHE A 173 8.02 -5.57 -5.74
CA PHE A 173 7.27 -6.78 -6.07
C PHE A 173 7.48 -7.14 -7.54
N SER A 174 7.82 -8.40 -7.77
CA SER A 174 7.95 -8.94 -9.12
C SER A 174 6.59 -9.25 -9.72
N GLN A 175 6.51 -9.16 -11.04
CA GLN A 175 5.28 -9.45 -11.78
C GLN A 175 5.58 -10.53 -12.82
N ASN A 176 4.64 -11.46 -12.96
CA ASN A 176 4.67 -12.46 -14.01
C ASN A 176 4.14 -11.84 -15.30
N TYR A 177 4.93 -11.87 -16.36
CA TYR A 177 4.57 -11.38 -17.67
C TYR A 177 4.42 -12.55 -18.64
N SER A 178 3.30 -12.57 -19.35
CA SER A 178 3.09 -13.47 -20.47
C SER A 178 3.92 -13.03 -21.68
N MET A 179 4.74 -13.94 -22.21
CA MET A 179 5.57 -13.70 -23.38
C MET A 179 4.75 -13.85 -24.67
N ILE A 180 4.20 -12.74 -25.15
CA ILE A 180 3.39 -12.70 -26.36
C ILE A 180 4.31 -12.61 -27.58
N ILE A 181 4.17 -13.57 -28.50
CA ILE A 181 4.91 -13.58 -29.77
C ILE A 181 4.23 -12.63 -30.75
N GLN A 182 4.99 -11.69 -31.32
CA GLN A 182 4.49 -10.83 -32.38
C GLN A 182 4.12 -11.66 -33.61
N ASN A 183 2.95 -11.39 -34.20
CA ASN A 183 2.37 -12.15 -35.33
C ASN A 183 2.05 -13.62 -35.02
N SER A 184 1.66 -13.94 -33.78
CA SER A 184 1.19 -15.29 -33.44
C SER A 184 -0.04 -15.68 -34.28
N THR A 185 -0.13 -16.96 -34.66
CA THR A 185 -1.28 -17.47 -35.42
C THR A 185 -2.55 -17.42 -34.56
N GLN A 186 -3.75 -17.40 -35.16
CA GLN A 186 -4.99 -17.47 -34.36
C GLN A 186 -5.05 -18.69 -33.44
N GLY A 187 -4.46 -19.82 -33.86
CA GLY A 187 -4.37 -21.04 -33.04
C GLY A 187 -3.53 -20.89 -31.77
N SER A 188 -2.62 -19.91 -31.71
CA SER A 188 -1.84 -19.62 -30.50
C SER A 188 -2.71 -19.18 -29.32
N PHE A 189 -3.94 -18.70 -29.55
CA PHE A 189 -4.90 -18.37 -28.49
C PHE A 189 -5.20 -19.56 -27.56
N PHE A 190 -5.17 -20.79 -28.09
CA PHE A 190 -5.44 -22.01 -27.32
C PHE A 190 -4.23 -22.52 -26.52
N ASN A 191 -3.05 -21.96 -26.75
CA ASN A 191 -1.85 -22.28 -26.00
C ASN A 191 -1.49 -21.10 -25.09
N PRO A 192 -1.54 -21.25 -23.76
CA PRO A 192 -1.13 -20.18 -22.88
C PRO A 192 0.34 -19.83 -23.16
N PRO A 193 0.68 -18.54 -23.35
CA PRO A 193 2.06 -18.13 -23.56
C PRO A 193 2.90 -18.48 -22.32
N PRO A 194 4.19 -18.83 -22.49
CA PRO A 194 5.08 -18.99 -21.35
C PRO A 194 5.12 -17.67 -20.56
N GLN A 195 5.24 -17.79 -19.24
CA GLN A 195 5.36 -16.66 -18.34
C GLN A 195 6.77 -16.58 -17.80
N GLU A 196 7.29 -15.35 -17.68
CA GLU A 196 8.52 -15.08 -16.95
C GLU A 196 8.25 -14.00 -15.91
N THR A 197 8.99 -14.06 -14.82
CA THR A 197 8.93 -13.08 -13.75
C THR A 197 9.99 -12.01 -13.97
N LEU A 198 9.56 -10.76 -13.98
CA LEU A 198 10.47 -9.61 -14.02
C LEU A 198 10.70 -9.11 -12.59
N HIS A 199 11.94 -9.22 -12.13
CA HIS A 199 12.38 -8.67 -10.85
C HIS A 199 13.09 -7.34 -11.10
N THR A 200 12.48 -6.26 -10.62
CA THR A 200 13.09 -4.92 -10.71
C THR A 200 13.83 -4.61 -9.42
N PHE A 201 15.06 -4.12 -9.54
CA PHE A 201 15.84 -3.66 -8.41
C PHE A 201 16.46 -2.29 -8.69
N LEU A 202 16.69 -1.57 -7.60
CA LEU A 202 17.51 -0.38 -7.56
C LEU A 202 18.72 -0.67 -6.67
N ALA A 203 19.90 -0.72 -7.28
CA ALA A 203 21.16 -0.83 -6.57
C ALA A 203 21.66 0.56 -6.16
N TYR A 204 22.02 0.71 -4.90
CA TYR A 204 22.72 1.87 -4.37
C TYR A 204 24.17 1.47 -4.12
N VAL A 205 25.10 2.21 -4.69
CA VAL A 205 26.55 1.97 -4.60
C VAL A 205 27.21 3.27 -4.19
N LYS A 206 28.19 3.20 -3.28
CA LYS A 206 29.00 4.37 -2.94
C LYS A 206 30.22 4.41 -3.85
N SER A 207 30.39 5.51 -4.59
CA SER A 207 31.51 5.72 -5.51
C SER A 207 31.96 7.17 -5.42
N GLY A 208 33.26 7.39 -5.18
CA GLY A 208 33.82 8.73 -5.04
C GLY A 208 33.22 9.54 -3.88
N GLY A 209 32.81 8.87 -2.79
CA GLY A 209 32.14 9.50 -1.64
C GLY A 209 30.66 9.79 -1.82
N GLU A 210 30.10 9.61 -3.02
CA GLU A 210 28.67 9.84 -3.32
C GLU A 210 27.90 8.53 -3.52
N ILE A 211 26.59 8.57 -3.26
CA ILE A 211 25.70 7.44 -3.51
C ILE A 211 25.16 7.53 -4.94
N VAL A 212 25.54 6.56 -5.78
CA VAL A 212 25.07 6.39 -7.15
C VAL A 212 23.96 5.32 -7.18
N LYS A 213 22.97 5.52 -8.04
CA LYS A 213 21.82 4.63 -8.20
C LYS A 213 21.87 3.94 -9.56
N HIS A 214 21.75 2.61 -9.58
CA HIS A 214 21.69 1.81 -10.79
C HIS A 214 20.40 0.99 -10.82
N SER A 215 19.56 1.24 -11.82
CA SER A 215 18.37 0.43 -12.07
C SER A 215 18.76 -0.86 -12.78
N MET A 216 18.21 -1.99 -12.33
CA MET A 216 18.40 -3.29 -12.96
C MET A 216 17.07 -4.04 -13.04
N CYS A 217 16.95 -4.91 -14.04
CA CYS A 217 15.84 -5.83 -14.21
C CYS A 217 16.43 -7.22 -14.47
N VAL A 218 15.95 -8.21 -13.71
CA VAL A 218 16.34 -9.61 -13.86
C VAL A 218 15.13 -10.40 -14.32
N PHE A 219 15.34 -11.21 -15.35
CA PHE A 219 14.33 -12.13 -15.88
C PHE A 219 14.50 -13.49 -15.22
N SER A 220 13.41 -14.08 -14.76
CA SER A 220 13.38 -15.44 -14.25
C SER A 220 12.29 -16.24 -14.95
N ASP A 221 12.60 -17.47 -15.32
CA ASP A 221 11.68 -18.48 -15.82
C ASP A 221 10.78 -19.08 -14.72
N SER A 222 11.08 -18.81 -13.44
CA SER A 222 10.21 -19.16 -12.33
C SER A 222 9.03 -18.20 -12.23
N THR A 223 7.81 -18.72 -12.12
CA THR A 223 6.58 -17.94 -11.86
C THR A 223 6.22 -17.87 -10.38
N LEU A 224 6.98 -18.55 -9.52
CA LEU A 224 6.86 -18.49 -8.06
C LEU A 224 7.68 -17.31 -7.55
N HIS A 225 7.03 -16.40 -6.82
CA HIS A 225 7.62 -15.21 -6.21
C HIS A 225 7.22 -15.09 -4.74
#